data_AF-A0A933AMI6-F1
#
_entry.id   AF-A0A933AMI6-F1
#
_cell.length_a   1.000
_cell.length_b   1.000
_cell.length_c   1.000
_cell.angle_alpha   90.00
_cell.angle_beta   90.00
_cell.angle_gamma   90.00
#
_symmetry.space_group_name_H-M   'P 1'
#
loop_
_entity.id
_entity.type
_entity.pdbx_description
1 polymer ?
#
loop_
_entity_poly.entity_id
_entity_poly.type
_entity_poly.pdbx_seq_one_letter_code
_entity_poly.pdbx_strand_id
1 'polypeptide(L)'
;MSAHVTRPTTYPDVNAILYALLSNAQTILGDRFVGLYLYGSLASGDFSFQSSDIDFVAVTTDELPDEVISALDKMHARITASGLKWATKLEGS
;
A
#
# COMPACT_ATOMS: atom_id res chain seq x y z
N MET A 1 -15.78 6.14 -10.27
CA MET A 1 -15.21 5.00 -11.01
C MET A 1 -15.16 3.83 -10.04
N SER A 2 -15.86 2.73 -10.34
CA SER A 2 -15.82 1.54 -9.49
C SER A 2 -14.44 0.92 -9.63
N ALA A 3 -13.61 1.04 -8.59
CA ALA A 3 -12.43 0.20 -8.49
C ALA A 3 -12.92 -1.26 -8.49
N HIS A 4 -12.55 -2.04 -9.51
CA HIS A 4 -12.60 -3.48 -9.39
C HIS A 4 -11.84 -3.82 -8.11
N VAL A 5 -12.50 -4.43 -7.14
CA VAL A 5 -11.81 -4.95 -5.96
C VAL A 5 -10.95 -6.09 -6.44
N THR A 6 -9.75 -5.75 -6.87
CA THR A 6 -8.68 -6.69 -7.14
C THR A 6 -8.43 -7.44 -5.83
N ARG A 7 -8.44 -8.77 -5.91
CA ARG A 7 -7.94 -9.64 -4.85
C ARG A 7 -6.52 -10.04 -5.27
N PRO A 8 -5.51 -9.18 -5.07
CA PRO A 8 -4.16 -9.44 -5.56
C PRO A 8 -3.52 -10.67 -4.90
N THR A 9 -4.01 -11.08 -3.74
CA THR A 9 -3.49 -12.23 -2.99
C THR A 9 -4.62 -13.17 -2.56
N THR A 10 -4.25 -14.39 -2.15
CA THR A 10 -5.17 -15.34 -1.51
C THR A 10 -5.49 -15.00 -0.05
N TYR A 11 -4.84 -13.98 0.52
CA TYR A 11 -4.92 -13.62 1.94
C TYR A 11 -5.91 -12.46 2.17
N PRO A 12 -7.08 -12.69 2.78
CA PRO A 12 -8.10 -11.65 2.94
C PRO A 12 -7.62 -10.45 3.76
N ASP A 13 -6.91 -10.71 4.87
CA ASP A 13 -6.39 -9.65 5.75
C ASP A 13 -5.33 -8.78 5.04
N VAL A 14 -4.53 -9.37 4.15
CA VAL A 14 -3.55 -8.64 3.34
C VAL A 14 -4.26 -7.80 2.28
N ASN A 15 -5.26 -8.36 1.60
CA ASN A 15 -6.04 -7.60 0.62
C ASN A 15 -6.75 -6.39 1.25
N ALA A 16 -7.21 -6.50 2.51
CA ALA A 16 -7.82 -5.38 3.23
C ALA A 16 -6.86 -4.21 3.44
N ILE A 17 -5.62 -4.49 3.86
CA ILE A 17 -4.61 -3.44 4.06
C ILE A 17 -4.15 -2.84 2.73
N LEU A 18 -3.99 -3.67 1.68
CA LEU A 18 -3.61 -3.21 0.35
C LEU A 18 -4.67 -2.30 -0.26
N TYR A 19 -5.96 -2.61 -0.05
CA TYR A 19 -7.05 -1.74 -0.49
C TYR A 19 -7.03 -0.38 0.25
N ALA A 20 -6.80 -0.40 1.56
CA ALA A 20 -6.70 0.83 2.34
C ALA A 20 -5.50 1.70 1.87
N LEU A 21 -4.34 1.09 1.66
CA LEU A 21 -3.15 1.75 1.13
C LEU A 21 -3.42 2.34 -0.27
N LEU A 22 -3.88 1.52 -1.21
CA LEU A 22 -4.14 1.92 -2.60
C LEU A 22 -5.14 3.07 -2.68
N SER A 23 -6.28 2.97 -2.00
CA SER A 23 -7.33 3.99 -2.05
C SER A 23 -6.85 5.33 -1.48
N ASN A 24 -6.09 5.32 -0.39
CA ASN A 24 -5.55 6.55 0.18
C ASN A 24 -4.42 7.12 -0.70
N ALA A 25 -3.52 6.28 -1.21
CA ALA A 25 -2.44 6.69 -2.10
C ALA A 25 -2.98 7.34 -3.38
N GLN A 26 -3.98 6.73 -4.03
CA GLN A 26 -4.66 7.31 -5.19
C GLN A 26 -5.27 8.68 -4.87
N THR A 27 -5.87 8.83 -3.69
CA THR A 27 -6.48 10.10 -3.26
C THR A 27 -5.43 11.19 -3.05
N ILE A 28 -4.29 10.85 -2.43
CA ILE A 28 -3.24 11.82 -2.08
C ILE A 28 -2.39 12.19 -3.28
N LEU A 29 -2.01 11.20 -4.10
CA LEU A 29 -1.15 11.38 -5.26
C LEU A 29 -1.92 11.96 -6.46
N GLY A 30 -3.22 11.71 -6.56
CA GLY A 30 -4.07 12.21 -7.63
C GLY A 30 -3.54 11.83 -9.01
N ASP A 31 -3.44 12.80 -9.91
CA ASP A 31 -2.97 12.61 -11.28
C ASP A 31 -1.49 12.16 -11.36
N ARG A 32 -0.72 12.28 -10.26
CA ARG A 32 0.66 11.76 -10.20
C ARG A 32 0.70 10.26 -9.99
N PHE A 33 -0.38 9.59 -9.59
CA PHE A 33 -0.39 8.15 -9.33
C PHE A 33 -0.36 7.35 -10.63
N VAL A 34 0.75 6.64 -10.88
CA VAL A 34 0.87 5.73 -12.03
C VAL A 34 0.41 4.32 -11.64
N GLY A 35 0.87 3.84 -10.48
CA GLY A 35 0.54 2.50 -10.02
C GLY A 35 1.14 2.14 -8.68
N LEU A 36 0.61 1.07 -8.08
CA LEU A 36 1.11 0.45 -6.86
C LEU A 36 1.41 -1.02 -7.19
N TYR A 37 2.66 -1.44 -6.98
CA TYR A 37 3.12 -2.77 -7.35
C TYR A 37 3.66 -3.50 -6.13
N LEU A 38 3.30 -4.77 -6.00
CA LEU A 38 3.87 -5.64 -4.98
C LEU A 38 5.19 -6.21 -5.48
N TYR A 39 6.16 -6.33 -4.59
CA TYR A 39 7.38 -7.09 -4.81
C TYR A 39 7.68 -7.98 -3.60
N GLY A 40 8.89 -8.55 -3.55
CA GLY A 40 9.34 -9.34 -2.42
C GLY A 40 8.57 -10.66 -2.25
N SER A 41 8.55 -11.17 -1.02
CA SER A 41 8.06 -12.52 -0.71
C SER A 41 6.58 -12.73 -1.05
N LEU A 42 5.76 -11.67 -0.94
CA LEU A 42 4.35 -11.71 -1.29
C LEU A 42 4.13 -11.89 -2.80
N ALA A 43 4.97 -11.27 -3.62
CA ALA A 43 4.91 -11.38 -5.07
C ALA A 43 5.57 -12.67 -5.61
N SER A 44 6.62 -13.17 -4.94
CA SER A 44 7.33 -14.39 -5.37
C SER A 44 6.62 -15.69 -4.98
N GLY A 45 5.71 -15.64 -4.01
CA GLY A 45 5.02 -16.81 -3.45
C GLY A 45 5.65 -17.39 -2.19
N ASP A 46 6.73 -16.79 -1.69
CA ASP A 46 7.45 -17.22 -0.47
C ASP A 46 6.98 -16.48 0.80
N PHE A 47 5.75 -15.97 0.80
CA PHE A 47 5.20 -15.19 1.91
C PHE A 47 5.01 -16.05 3.18
N SER A 48 5.68 -15.65 4.26
CA SER A 48 5.51 -16.23 5.59
C SER A 48 4.61 -15.36 6.44
N PHE A 49 3.46 -15.92 6.85
CA PHE A 49 2.52 -15.25 7.75
C PHE A 49 3.11 -14.75 9.07
N GLN A 50 4.20 -15.38 9.54
CA GLN A 50 4.80 -15.07 10.83
C GLN A 50 5.86 -13.99 10.78
N SER A 51 6.51 -13.81 9.62
CA SER A 51 7.75 -13.05 9.54
C SER A 51 7.83 -12.08 8.37
N SER A 52 7.09 -12.32 7.28
CA SER A 52 7.17 -11.47 6.11
C SER A 52 6.52 -10.10 6.35
N ASP A 53 7.14 -9.09 5.76
CA ASP A 53 6.53 -7.79 5.53
C ASP A 53 5.81 -7.79 4.16
N ILE A 54 5.05 -6.73 3.90
CA ILE A 54 4.30 -6.50 2.66
C ILE A 54 5.02 -5.40 1.91
N ASP A 55 5.85 -5.81 0.96
CA ASP A 55 6.68 -4.95 0.15
C ASP A 55 5.90 -4.34 -1.03
N PHE A 56 5.94 -3.03 -1.18
CA PHE A 56 5.32 -2.33 -2.31
C PHE A 56 6.15 -1.15 -2.82
N VAL A 57 5.96 -0.82 -4.10
CA VAL A 57 6.46 0.43 -4.69
C VAL A 57 5.31 1.25 -5.26
N ALA A 58 5.28 2.53 -4.96
CA ALA A 58 4.36 3.49 -5.56
C ALA A 58 5.08 4.28 -6.67
N VAL A 59 4.63 4.11 -7.91
CA VAL A 59 5.22 4.81 -9.05
C VAL A 59 4.45 6.11 -9.29
N THR A 60 5.19 7.22 -9.41
CA THR A 60 4.65 8.55 -9.68
C THR A 60 5.13 9.09 -11.02
N THR A 61 4.39 10.03 -11.60
CA THR A 61 4.79 10.68 -12.87
C THR A 61 5.99 11.61 -12.68
N ASP A 62 6.08 12.25 -11.52
CA ASP A 62 7.05 13.29 -11.20
C ASP A 62 7.51 13.16 -9.74
N GLU A 63 8.53 13.93 -9.38
CA GLU A 63 8.98 14.10 -8.00
C GLU A 63 7.85 14.69 -7.12
N LEU A 64 7.76 14.19 -5.89
CA LEU A 64 6.73 14.58 -4.95
C LEU A 64 7.16 15.82 -4.17
N PRO A 65 6.31 16.86 -4.09
CA PRO A 65 6.59 18.00 -3.23
C PRO A 65 6.37 17.61 -1.75
N ASP A 66 7.06 18.31 -0.84
CA ASP A 66 7.10 18.00 0.59
C ASP A 66 5.72 17.89 1.24
N GLU A 67 4.74 18.69 0.80
CA GLU A 67 3.38 18.62 1.32
C GLU A 67 2.66 17.31 0.99
N VAL A 68 2.96 16.72 -0.18
CA VAL A 68 2.40 15.42 -0.59
C VAL A 68 3.09 14.31 0.19
N ILE A 69 4.41 14.39 0.36
CA ILE A 69 5.16 13.45 1.22
C ILE A 69 4.61 13.48 2.64
N SER A 70 4.40 14.66 3.22
CA SER A 70 3.80 14.80 4.57
C SER A 70 2.38 14.23 4.65
N ALA A 71 1.59 14.32 3.57
CA ALA A 71 0.27 13.71 3.50
C ALA A 71 0.35 12.17 3.46
N LEU A 72 1.32 11.61 2.74
CA LEU A 72 1.61 10.17 2.72
C LEU A 72 2.09 9.68 4.09
N ASP A 73 2.96 10.41 4.79
CA ASP A 73 3.39 10.07 6.15
C ASP A 73 2.20 9.99 7.12
N LYS A 74 1.32 11.00 7.08
CA LYS A 74 0.10 11.00 7.89
C LYS A 74 -0.83 9.85 7.53
N MET A 75 -0.87 9.46 6.26
CA MET A 75 -1.63 8.30 5.79
C MET A 75 -1.05 7.00 6.34
N HIS A 76 0.27 6.81 6.27
CA HIS A 76 0.95 5.66 6.88
C HIS A 76 0.67 5.58 8.38
N ALA A 77 0.78 6.69 9.11
CA ALA A 77 0.46 6.74 10.54
C ALA A 77 -1.00 6.34 10.84
N ARG A 78 -1.96 6.80 10.04
CA ARG A 78 -3.38 6.41 10.17
C ARG A 78 -3.59 4.92 9.89
N ILE A 79 -2.92 4.38 8.87
CA ILE A 79 -2.99 2.96 8.56
C ILE A 79 -2.43 2.14 9.73
N THR A 80 -1.25 2.48 10.24
CA THR A 80 -0.65 1.86 11.42
C THR A 80 -1.61 1.86 12.63
N ALA A 81 -2.33 2.97 12.84
CA ALA A 81 -3.30 3.11 13.93
C ALA A 81 -4.67 2.47 13.67
N SER A 82 -4.92 1.89 12.49
CA SER A 82 -6.25 1.39 12.08
C SER A 82 -6.69 0.11 12.79
N GLY A 83 -5.77 -0.60 13.45
CA GLY A 83 -6.03 -1.91 14.06
C GLY A 83 -6.14 -3.06 13.04
N LEU A 84 -5.91 -2.81 11.75
CA LEU A 84 -5.79 -3.87 10.75
C LEU A 84 -4.58 -4.76 11.07
N LYS A 85 -4.76 -6.07 10.94
CA LYS A 85 -3.77 -7.09 11.32
C LYS A 85 -2.36 -6.87 10.73
N TRP A 86 -2.28 -6.33 9.52
CA TRP A 86 -1.04 -6.12 8.77
C TRP A 86 -0.58 -4.66 8.74
N ALA A 87 -1.19 -3.78 9.54
CA ALA A 87 -0.95 -2.34 9.47
C ALA A 87 0.51 -1.93 9.74
N THR A 88 1.20 -2.66 10.62
CA THR A 88 2.60 -2.42 11.00
C THR A 88 3.60 -3.19 10.14
N LYS A 89 3.13 -3.83 9.07
CA LYS A 89 3.90 -4.73 8.22
C LYS A 89 4.03 -4.24 6.78
N LEU A 90 3.59 -3.02 6.49
CA LEU A 90 3.81 -2.39 5.20
C LEU A 90 5.23 -1.83 5.12
N GLU A 91 5.95 -2.18 4.06
CA GLU A 91 7.24 -1.61 3.70
C GLU A 91 7.17 -1.14 2.25
N GLY A 92 7.59 0.09 1.97
CA GLY A 92 7.56 0.55 0.60
C GLY A 92 8.30 1.84 0.34
N SER A 93 8.45 2.10 -0.96
CA SER A 93 9.13 3.26 -1.54
C SER A 93 8.23 4.02 -2.49
#